data_AF-A0A1W1VF94-F1
#
_entry.id   AF-A0A1W1VF94-F1
#
_cell.length_a   1.000
_cell.length_b   1.000
_cell.length_c   1.000
_cell.angle_alpha   90.00
_cell.angle_beta   90.00
_cell.angle_gamma   90.00
#
_symmetry.space_group_name_H-M   'P 1'
#
loop_
_entity.id
_entity.type
_entity.pdbx_description
1 polymer ?
#
loop_
_entity_poly.entity_id
_entity_poly.type
_entity_poly.pdbx_seq_one_letter_code
_entity_poly.pdbx_strand_id
1 'polypeptide(L)'
;MGKKIYEKSFKEKLVKLHLEEGRSVASLTKEYGLGQGSLNIWIKNYRKECSQTETGTKDLELLDKIRKLERENKELEKENNFLKKGSSILCQGNRRLIYIFIDENKDEFGLRWLLNRLNIYPNAYYNYLKKRSLKQEIKK
;
A
#
# COMPACT_ATOMS: atom_id res chain seq x y z
N MET A 1 -41.90 28.48 -8.16
CA MET A 1 -41.72 27.02 -8.39
C MET A 1 -41.66 26.34 -7.03
N GLY A 2 -42.70 25.60 -6.65
CA GLY A 2 -42.78 24.93 -5.34
C GLY A 2 -41.72 23.83 -5.19
N LYS A 3 -41.15 23.70 -4.00
CA LYS A 3 -40.21 22.64 -3.66
C LYS A 3 -40.97 21.30 -3.70
N LYS A 4 -40.69 20.46 -4.70
CA LYS A 4 -41.20 19.08 -4.73
C LYS A 4 -40.69 18.35 -3.49
N ILE A 5 -41.61 17.95 -2.62
CA ILE A 5 -41.31 17.18 -1.41
C ILE A 5 -41.29 15.71 -1.82
N TYR A 6 -40.13 15.07 -1.72
CA TYR A 6 -39.98 13.65 -1.96
C TYR A 6 -39.85 12.91 -0.64
N GLU A 7 -40.44 11.73 -0.57
CA GLU A 7 -40.37 10.82 0.57
C GLU A 7 -38.91 10.44 0.88
N LYS A 8 -38.60 10.26 2.18
CA LYS A 8 -37.23 9.99 2.63
C LYS A 8 -36.73 8.63 2.14
N SER A 9 -37.58 7.60 2.24
CA SER A 9 -37.35 6.23 1.75
C SER A 9 -36.98 6.21 0.26
N PHE A 10 -37.67 7.01 -0.55
CA PHE A 10 -37.44 7.13 -1.99
C PHE A 10 -36.07 7.75 -2.32
N LYS A 11 -35.65 8.79 -1.57
CA LYS A 11 -34.33 9.40 -1.73
C LYS A 11 -33.21 8.43 -1.39
N GLU A 12 -33.35 7.71 -0.27
CA GLU A 12 -32.37 6.73 0.19
C GLU A 12 -32.21 5.59 -0.81
N LYS A 13 -33.33 5.07 -1.35
CA LYS A 13 -33.31 4.01 -2.37
C LYS A 13 -32.53 4.42 -3.62
N LEU A 14 -32.73 5.65 -4.12
CA LEU A 14 -32.03 6.14 -5.30
C LEU A 14 -30.53 6.38 -5.06
N VAL A 15 -30.17 6.89 -3.88
CA VAL A 15 -28.76 7.06 -3.52
C VAL A 15 -28.06 5.70 -3.37
N LYS A 16 -28.74 4.71 -2.76
CA LYS A 16 -28.24 3.34 -2.62
C LYS A 16 -28.02 2.66 -3.98
N LEU A 17 -28.98 2.77 -4.89
CA LEU A 17 -28.84 2.29 -6.29
C LEU A 17 -27.63 2.90 -7.00
N HIS A 18 -27.36 4.19 -6.80
CA HIS A 18 -26.20 4.84 -7.41
C HIS A 18 -24.87 4.37 -6.82
N LEU A 19 -24.80 4.22 -5.49
CA LEU A 19 -23.55 3.88 -4.78
C LEU A 19 -23.22 2.38 -4.85
N GLU A 20 -24.22 1.50 -4.80
CA GLU A 20 -24.02 0.04 -4.79
C GLU A 20 -24.04 -0.55 -6.20
N GLU A 21 -24.96 -0.14 -7.08
CA GLU A 21 -25.07 -0.69 -8.44
C GLU A 21 -24.26 0.11 -9.47
N GLY A 22 -23.70 1.26 -9.11
CA GLY A 22 -22.85 2.08 -9.99
C GLY A 22 -23.58 2.75 -11.16
N ARG A 23 -24.92 2.77 -11.17
CA ARG A 23 -25.69 3.38 -12.28
C ARG A 23 -25.45 4.89 -12.37
N SER A 24 -25.42 5.44 -13.59
CA SER A 24 -25.21 6.87 -13.76
C SER A 24 -26.42 7.70 -13.28
N VAL A 25 -26.14 8.87 -12.70
CA VAL A 25 -27.16 9.87 -12.28
C VAL A 25 -28.11 10.19 -13.43
N ALA A 26 -27.60 10.25 -14.66
CA ALA A 26 -28.37 10.51 -15.87
C ALA A 26 -29.40 9.41 -16.17
N SER A 27 -29.05 8.13 -16.01
CA SER A 27 -29.98 7.00 -16.23
C SER A 27 -31.13 7.05 -15.23
N LEU A 28 -30.80 7.18 -13.95
CA LEU A 28 -31.79 7.25 -12.87
C LEU A 28 -32.72 8.45 -13.04
N THR A 29 -32.19 9.61 -13.45
CA THR A 29 -33.03 10.79 -13.68
C THR A 29 -33.99 10.64 -14.86
N LYS A 30 -33.60 9.89 -15.89
CA LYS A 30 -34.45 9.58 -17.05
C LYS A 30 -35.53 8.56 -16.70
N GLU A 31 -35.18 7.50 -15.97
CA GLU A 31 -36.12 6.44 -15.57
C GLU A 31 -37.19 6.95 -14.60
N TYR A 32 -36.79 7.76 -13.61
CA TYR A 32 -37.68 8.24 -12.55
C TYR A 32 -38.23 9.65 -12.78
N GLY A 33 -37.90 10.30 -13.90
CA GLY A 33 -38.38 11.65 -14.23
C GLY A 33 -37.91 12.74 -13.25
N LEU A 34 -36.69 12.62 -12.73
CA LEU A 34 -36.13 13.50 -11.70
C LEU A 34 -35.20 14.56 -12.29
N GLY A 35 -35.09 15.71 -11.64
CA GLY A 35 -34.06 16.69 -11.97
C GLY A 35 -32.69 16.20 -11.51
N GLN A 36 -31.68 16.22 -12.39
CA GLN A 36 -30.30 15.80 -12.07
C GLN A 36 -29.72 16.52 -10.83
N GLY A 37 -30.05 17.81 -10.66
CA GLY A 37 -29.63 18.58 -9.50
C GLY A 37 -30.19 18.06 -8.18
N SER A 38 -31.42 17.55 -8.15
CA SER A 38 -32.04 17.00 -6.93
C SER A 38 -31.34 15.73 -6.47
N LEU A 39 -31.05 14.81 -7.39
CA LEU A 39 -30.35 13.57 -7.07
C LEU A 39 -28.91 13.85 -6.60
N ASN A 40 -28.20 14.78 -7.24
CA ASN A 40 -26.86 15.19 -6.80
C ASN A 40 -26.86 15.80 -5.39
N ILE A 41 -27.88 16.59 -5.04
CA ILE A 41 -28.03 17.13 -3.68
C ILE A 41 -28.22 16.00 -2.66
N TRP A 42 -29.04 14.98 -2.99
CA TRP A 42 -29.24 13.84 -2.09
C TRP A 42 -27.99 13.00 -1.91
N ILE A 43 -27.24 12.73 -3.00
CA ILE A 43 -25.94 12.04 -2.93
C ILE A 43 -24.95 12.82 -2.06
N LYS A 44 -24.91 14.16 -2.22
CA LYS A 44 -24.03 15.02 -1.44
C LYS A 44 -24.39 15.01 0.05
N ASN A 45 -25.68 15.03 0.38
CA ASN A 45 -26.15 14.96 1.76
C ASN A 45 -25.85 13.59 2.38
N TYR A 46 -26.11 12.51 1.64
CA TYR A 46 -25.81 11.15 2.10
C TYR A 46 -24.31 10.94 2.37
N ARG A 47 -23.44 11.43 1.49
CA ARG A 47 -21.98 11.39 1.72
C ARG A 47 -21.58 12.16 2.97
N LYS A 48 -22.18 13.33 3.22
CA LYS A 48 -21.92 14.13 4.43
C LYS A 48 -22.39 13.42 5.69
N GLU A 49 -23.56 12.80 5.64
CA GLU A 49 -24.10 11.98 6.74
C GLU A 49 -23.19 10.78 7.01
N CYS A 50 -22.75 10.03 5.99
CA CYS A 50 -21.79 8.93 6.16
C CYS A 50 -20.41 9.39 6.69
N SER A 51 -19.95 10.59 6.33
CA SER A 51 -18.72 11.16 6.87
C SER A 51 -18.89 11.67 8.32
N GLN A 52 -20.10 12.00 8.74
CA GLN A 52 -20.41 12.44 10.11
C GLN A 52 -20.80 11.28 11.03
N THR A 53 -21.27 10.16 10.49
CA THR A 53 -21.44 8.94 11.28
C THR A 53 -20.08 8.45 11.75
N GLU A 54 -19.92 8.24 13.06
CA GLU A 54 -18.69 7.73 13.68
C GLU A 54 -18.16 6.45 13.03
N THR A 55 -19.01 5.69 12.34
CA THR A 55 -18.65 4.50 11.57
C THR A 55 -17.75 4.82 10.38
N GLY A 56 -18.04 5.88 9.60
CA GLY A 56 -17.25 6.23 8.42
C GLY A 56 -15.84 6.74 8.76
N THR A 57 -15.69 7.45 9.87
CA THR A 57 -14.36 7.85 10.38
C THR A 57 -13.59 6.65 10.95
N LYS A 58 -14.27 5.77 11.72
CA LYS A 58 -13.68 4.52 12.22
C LYS A 58 -13.24 3.61 11.07
N ASP A 59 -13.99 3.52 9.98
CA ASP A 59 -13.65 2.71 8.81
C ASP A 59 -12.38 3.24 8.12
N LEU A 60 -12.23 4.55 7.97
CA LEU A 60 -11.02 5.16 7.41
C LEU A 60 -9.79 4.90 8.30
N GLU A 61 -9.94 5.07 9.62
CA GLU A 61 -8.86 4.77 10.57
C GLU A 61 -8.49 3.28 10.58
N LEU A 62 -9.47 2.39 10.45
CA LEU A 62 -9.27 0.94 10.32
C LEU A 62 -8.53 0.61 9.03
N LEU A 63 -8.89 1.21 7.89
CA LEU A 63 -8.17 1.02 6.63
C LEU A 63 -6.71 1.46 6.71
N ASP A 64 -6.44 2.59 7.37
CA ASP A 64 -5.06 3.06 7.56
C ASP A 64 -4.28 2.15 8.51
N LYS A 65 -4.91 1.61 9.57
CA LYS A 65 -4.30 0.59 10.44
C LYS A 65 -4.01 -0.69 9.68
N ILE A 66 -4.93 -1.20 8.87
CA ILE A 66 -4.74 -2.38 8.02
C ILE A 66 -3.55 -2.16 7.10
N ARG A 67 -3.48 -1.02 6.40
CA ARG A 67 -2.34 -0.71 5.53
C ARG A 67 -1.00 -0.65 6.26
N LYS A 68 -0.97 -0.12 7.49
CA LYS A 68 0.25 -0.11 8.32
C LYS A 68 0.65 -1.53 8.71
N LEU A 69 -0.29 -2.31 9.21
CA LEU A 69 -0.06 -3.71 9.60
C LEU A 69 0.39 -4.58 8.41
N GLU A 70 -0.17 -4.38 7.22
CA GLU A 70 0.27 -5.09 6.01
C GLU A 70 1.72 -4.74 5.62
N ARG A 71 2.14 -3.48 5.81
CA ARG A 71 3.54 -3.08 5.57
C ARG A 71 4.46 -3.73 6.60
N GLU A 72 4.10 -3.67 7.87
CA GLU A 72 4.88 -4.30 8.95
C GLU A 72 5.00 -5.81 8.74
N ASN A 73 3.90 -6.49 8.39
CA ASN A 73 3.94 -7.93 8.09
C ASN A 73 4.86 -8.24 6.91
N LYS A 74 4.83 -7.46 5.83
CA LYS A 74 5.74 -7.64 4.69
C LYS A 74 7.20 -7.42 5.08
N GLU A 75 7.48 -6.43 5.92
CA GLU A 75 8.83 -6.19 6.44
C GLU A 75 9.29 -7.33 7.36
N LEU A 76 8.44 -7.83 8.24
CA LEU A 76 8.72 -8.97 9.12
C LEU A 76 8.94 -10.27 8.36
N GLU A 77 8.13 -10.56 7.34
CA GLU A 77 8.33 -11.71 6.46
C GLU A 77 9.67 -11.64 5.75
N LYS A 78 10.02 -10.45 5.25
CA LYS A 78 11.32 -10.19 4.63
C LYS A 78 12.47 -10.39 5.61
N GLU A 79 12.34 -9.90 6.85
CA GLU A 79 13.33 -10.14 7.90
C GLU A 79 13.46 -11.62 8.26
N ASN A 80 12.35 -12.34 8.39
CA ASN A 80 12.35 -13.78 8.66
C ASN A 80 13.05 -14.56 7.55
N ASN A 81 12.79 -14.22 6.29
CA ASN A 81 13.45 -14.87 5.15
C ASN A 81 14.94 -14.56 5.11
N PHE A 82 15.33 -13.33 5.45
CA PHE A 82 16.72 -12.94 5.60
C PHE A 82 17.42 -13.74 6.70
N LEU A 83 16.82 -13.88 7.89
CA LEU A 83 17.41 -14.63 9.00
C LEU A 83 17.53 -16.12 8.66
N LYS A 84 16.52 -16.71 8.02
CA LYS A 84 16.56 -18.11 7.57
C LYS A 84 17.74 -18.36 6.63
N LYS A 85 17.94 -17.50 5.63
CA LYS A 85 19.04 -17.61 4.64
C LYS A 85 20.40 -17.21 5.19
N GLY A 86 20.44 -16.19 6.05
CA GLY A 86 21.66 -15.56 6.55
C GLY A 86 22.20 -16.15 7.86
N SER A 87 21.42 -16.98 8.57
CA SER A 87 21.77 -17.54 9.88
C SER A 87 23.20 -18.11 9.95
N SER A 88 23.56 -19.00 9.01
CA SER A 88 24.88 -19.61 8.96
C SER A 88 26.01 -18.58 8.75
N ILE A 89 25.77 -17.56 7.93
CA ILE A 89 26.77 -16.56 7.53
C ILE A 89 26.97 -15.51 8.63
N LEU A 90 25.88 -15.14 9.29
CA LEU A 90 25.87 -14.24 10.45
C LEU A 90 26.62 -14.86 11.64
N CYS A 91 26.47 -16.17 11.88
CA CYS A 91 27.16 -16.87 12.96
C CYS A 91 28.68 -16.98 12.76
N GLN A 92 29.17 -17.03 11.52
CA GLN A 92 30.59 -17.21 11.22
C GLN A 92 31.42 -15.91 11.32
N GLY A 93 30.80 -14.73 11.33
CA GLY A 93 31.50 -13.44 11.49
C GLY A 93 32.48 -13.06 10.35
N ASN A 94 32.49 -13.82 9.25
CA ASN A 94 33.45 -13.65 8.16
C ASN A 94 33.03 -12.54 7.19
N ARG A 95 33.70 -11.38 7.25
CA ARG A 95 33.37 -10.20 6.44
C ARG A 95 33.35 -10.45 4.92
N ARG A 96 34.17 -11.38 4.40
CA ARG A 96 34.14 -11.76 2.98
C ARG A 96 32.88 -12.52 2.59
N LEU A 97 32.43 -13.45 3.45
CA LEU A 97 31.20 -14.21 3.22
C LEU A 97 29.97 -13.30 3.27
N ILE A 98 29.99 -12.29 4.14
CA ILE A 98 28.94 -11.27 4.19
C ILE A 98 28.83 -10.52 2.85
N TYR A 99 29.95 -10.14 2.23
CA TYR A 99 29.90 -9.48 0.92
C TYR A 99 29.45 -10.40 -0.22
N ILE A 100 29.79 -11.69 -0.17
CA ILE A 100 29.32 -12.69 -1.14
C ILE A 100 27.81 -12.87 -0.99
N PHE A 101 27.33 -13.03 0.25
CA PHE A 101 25.90 -13.13 0.56
C PHE A 101 25.11 -11.94 0.04
N ILE A 102 25.64 -10.72 0.23
CA ILE A 102 25.00 -9.50 -0.30
C ILE A 102 24.90 -9.56 -1.82
N ASP A 103 25.94 -10.00 -2.52
CA ASP A 103 25.94 -10.06 -3.98
C ASP A 103 24.94 -11.10 -4.52
N GLU A 104 24.77 -12.22 -3.81
CA GLU A 104 23.81 -13.29 -4.15
C GLU A 104 22.35 -12.90 -3.87
N ASN A 105 22.11 -12.12 -2.82
CA ASN A 105 20.76 -11.83 -2.31
C ASN A 105 20.30 -10.37 -2.55
N LYS A 106 21.10 -9.56 -3.25
CA LYS A 106 20.79 -8.13 -3.53
C LYS A 106 19.52 -7.92 -4.33
N ASP A 107 19.19 -8.84 -5.23
CA ASP A 107 18.02 -8.72 -6.11
C ASP A 107 16.73 -9.07 -5.38
N GLU A 108 16.81 -9.97 -4.39
CA GLU A 108 15.65 -10.43 -3.61
C GLU A 108 15.33 -9.47 -2.46
N PHE A 109 16.33 -9.06 -1.68
CA PHE A 109 16.09 -8.20 -0.50
C PHE A 109 16.34 -6.71 -0.78
N GLY A 110 17.06 -6.38 -1.85
CA GLY A 110 17.48 -5.02 -2.15
C GLY A 110 18.79 -4.66 -1.44
N LEU A 111 19.76 -4.18 -2.21
CA LEU A 111 21.11 -3.84 -1.73
C LEU A 111 21.09 -2.85 -0.56
N ARG A 112 20.33 -1.75 -0.65
CA ARG A 112 20.24 -0.75 0.42
C ARG A 112 19.69 -1.33 1.72
N TRP A 113 18.72 -2.22 1.61
CA TRP A 113 18.09 -2.87 2.76
C TRP A 113 19.09 -3.79 3.46
N LEU A 114 19.84 -4.61 2.69
CA LEU A 114 20.88 -5.50 3.22
C LEU A 114 22.02 -4.72 3.88
N LEU A 115 22.50 -3.65 3.24
CA LEU A 115 23.56 -2.80 3.79
C LEU A 115 23.14 -2.17 5.13
N ASN A 116 21.90 -1.68 5.22
CA ASN A 116 21.37 -1.14 6.46
C ASN A 116 21.24 -2.22 7.55
N ARG A 117 20.69 -3.39 7.21
CA ARG A 117 20.48 -4.48 8.19
C ARG A 117 21.77 -5.07 8.73
N LEU A 118 22.80 -5.15 7.89
CA LEU A 118 24.14 -5.65 8.26
C LEU A 118 25.05 -4.55 8.83
N ASN A 119 24.56 -3.31 8.94
CA ASN A 119 25.32 -2.13 9.35
C ASN A 119 26.63 -1.94 8.56
N ILE A 120 26.54 -2.08 7.23
CA ILE A 120 27.67 -1.93 6.32
C ILE A 120 27.52 -0.64 5.53
N TYR A 121 28.55 0.19 5.61
CA TYR A 121 28.60 1.41 4.82
C TYR A 121 28.74 1.09 3.31
N PRO A 122 27.97 1.74 2.41
CA PRO A 122 28.01 1.47 0.97
C PRO A 122 29.42 1.50 0.38
N ASN A 123 30.27 2.45 0.78
CA ASN A 123 31.65 2.53 0.29
C ASN A 123 32.47 1.27 0.60
N ALA A 124 32.25 0.62 1.75
CA ALA A 124 32.96 -0.59 2.11
C ALA A 124 32.62 -1.75 1.15
N TYR A 125 31.35 -1.83 0.74
CA TYR A 125 30.88 -2.81 -0.23
C TYR A 125 31.40 -2.52 -1.65
N TYR A 126 31.30 -1.29 -2.12
CA TYR A 126 31.80 -0.92 -3.46
C TYR A 126 33.33 -1.01 -3.57
N ASN A 127 34.07 -0.71 -2.49
CA ASN A 127 35.52 -0.93 -2.44
C ASN A 127 35.88 -2.41 -2.51
N TYR A 128 35.08 -3.30 -1.91
CA TYR A 128 35.26 -4.74 -2.04
C TYR A 128 35.03 -5.20 -3.49
N LEU A 129 33.95 -4.73 -4.14
CA LEU A 129 33.66 -5.04 -5.54
C LEU A 129 34.80 -4.59 -6.46
N LYS A 130 35.29 -3.35 -6.29
CA LYS A 130 36.44 -2.82 -7.04
C LYS A 130 37.70 -3.65 -6.85
N LYS A 131 38.00 -4.07 -5.61
CA LYS A 131 39.17 -4.93 -5.34
C LYS A 131 39.00 -6.34 -5.90
N ARG A 132 37.76 -6.85 -5.98
CA ARG A 132 37.46 -8.17 -6.55
C ARG A 132 37.63 -8.18 -8.06
N SER A 133 37.13 -7.16 -8.77
CA SER A 133 37.32 -7.03 -10.22
C SER A 133 38.80 -6.90 -10.59
N LEU A 134 39.54 -6.03 -9.90
CA LEU A 134 40.99 -5.86 -10.09
C LEU A 134 41.77 -7.17 -9.91
N LYS A 135 41.39 -8.00 -8.94
CA LYS A 135 42.03 -9.31 -8.72
C LYS A 135 41.71 -10.35 -9.80
N GLN A 136 40.55 -10.24 -10.45
CA GLN A 136 40.17 -11.13 -11.56
C GLN A 136 40.91 -10.75 -12.85
N GLU A 137 41.20 -9.46 -13.03
CA GLU A 137 41.95 -8.95 -14.18
C GLU A 137 43.44 -9.31 -14.10
N ILE A 138 44.07 -9.23 -12.93
CA ILE A 138 45.51 -9.58 -12.74
C ILE A 138 45.80 -11.08 -12.90
N LYS A 139 44.76 -11.94 -12.84
CA LYS A 139 44.89 -13.40 -12.98
C LYS A 139 44.66 -13.90 -14.41
N LYS A 140 44.32 -13.02 -15.35
CA LYS A 140 44.26 -13.31 -16.79
C LYS A 140 45.58 -12.95 -17.44
#